data_AF-A0A0F9LTJ5-F1
#
_entry.id   AF-A0A0F9LTJ5-F1
#
_cell.length_a   1.000
_cell.length_b   1.000
_cell.length_c   1.000
_cell.angle_alpha   90.00
_cell.angle_beta   90.00
_cell.angle_gamma   90.00
#
_symmetry.space_group_name_H-M   'P 1'
#
loop_
_entity.id
_entity.type
_entity.pdbx_description
1 polymer ?
#
loop_
_entity_poly.entity_id
_entity_poly.type
_entity_poly.pdbx_seq_one_letter_code
_entity_poly.pdbx_strand_id
1 'polypeptide(L)'
;MKIQTFSIVAGTEACDANCPFCVSKQTPKTGLQSNPNYRNFHTACQFATRCGVTTAMITGKGEPTLFPNQITMYIKMLSDHRFPFIELQTNGKRLWTEDRFTDYLAQWKDEYLAKDKKLFLRAKKIYKAKKAEKEMKELTRKQELMPIINKWKE
;
A
#
# COMPACT_ATOMS: atom_id res chain seq x y z
N MET A 1 0.19 3.59 -21.64
CA MET A 1 -0.48 2.38 -21.13
C MET A 1 -1.08 2.72 -19.76
N LYS A 2 -2.38 2.48 -19.55
CA LYS A 2 -3.04 2.70 -18.26
C LYS A 2 -3.33 1.32 -17.65
N ILE A 3 -2.47 0.90 -16.72
CA ILE A 3 -2.62 -0.36 -16.01
C ILE A 3 -3.55 -0.09 -14.83
N GLN A 4 -4.68 -0.79 -14.74
CA GLN A 4 -5.67 -0.57 -13.67
C GLN A 4 -5.36 -1.39 -12.43
N THR A 5 -4.95 -2.66 -12.63
CA THR A 5 -4.79 -3.63 -11.56
C THR A 5 -3.39 -4.25 -11.58
N PHE A 6 -2.77 -4.33 -10.41
CA PHE A 6 -1.56 -5.10 -10.16
C PHE A 6 -1.93 -6.39 -9.43
N SER A 7 -1.91 -7.53 -10.15
CA SER A 7 -2.25 -8.84 -9.60
C SER A 7 -1.03 -9.47 -8.91
N ILE A 8 -1.23 -9.92 -7.67
CA ILE A 8 -0.20 -10.45 -6.79
C ILE A 8 -0.61 -11.84 -6.37
N VAL A 9 0.20 -12.83 -6.74
CA VAL A 9 -0.06 -14.22 -6.38
C VAL A 9 0.47 -14.50 -4.97
N ALA A 10 -0.43 -14.96 -4.10
CA ALA A 10 -0.15 -15.41 -2.75
C ALA A 10 -0.25 -16.94 -2.65
N GLY A 11 0.59 -17.51 -1.79
CA GLY A 11 0.60 -18.91 -1.47
C GLY A 11 1.20 -19.80 -2.55
N THR A 12 0.59 -20.99 -2.67
CA THR A 12 1.01 -22.05 -3.59
C THR A 12 -0.20 -22.47 -4.45
N GLU A 13 -0.14 -23.65 -5.04
CA GLU A 13 -1.27 -24.27 -5.73
C GLU A 13 -2.27 -24.95 -4.77
N ALA A 14 -1.96 -25.00 -3.47
CA ALA A 14 -2.83 -25.61 -2.46
C ALA A 14 -4.14 -24.82 -2.28
N CYS A 15 -5.27 -25.53 -2.28
CA CYS A 15 -6.60 -24.97 -2.06
C CYS A 15 -7.42 -25.93 -1.19
N ASP A 16 -8.20 -25.40 -0.25
CA ASP A 16 -9.10 -26.14 0.63
C ASP A 16 -10.54 -26.25 0.09
N ALA A 17 -10.73 -25.82 -1.17
CA ALA A 17 -11.93 -25.98 -1.97
C ALA A 17 -11.64 -26.81 -3.23
N ASN A 18 -12.68 -27.37 -3.83
CA ASN A 18 -12.56 -28.25 -5.01
C ASN A 18 -13.49 -27.82 -6.15
N CYS A 19 -13.63 -26.52 -6.40
CA CYS A 19 -14.60 -25.97 -7.35
C CYS A 19 -14.46 -26.60 -8.76
N PRO A 20 -15.54 -27.10 -9.39
CA PRO A 20 -15.47 -27.79 -10.68
C PRO A 20 -15.08 -26.84 -11.83
N PHE A 21 -15.39 -25.55 -11.69
CA PHE A 21 -15.14 -24.50 -12.70
C PHE A 21 -13.79 -23.77 -12.50
N CYS A 22 -12.92 -24.24 -11.60
CA CYS A 22 -11.70 -23.51 -11.27
C CYS A 22 -10.66 -23.57 -12.40
N VAL A 23 -10.30 -22.40 -12.95
CA VAL A 23 -9.26 -22.27 -13.99
C VAL A 23 -7.90 -22.81 -13.54
N SER A 24 -7.59 -22.76 -12.25
CA SER A 24 -6.34 -23.32 -11.71
C SER A 24 -6.19 -24.83 -11.96
N LYS A 25 -7.30 -25.56 -12.13
CA LYS A 25 -7.32 -26.98 -12.50
C LYS A 25 -7.13 -27.23 -14.00
N GLN A 26 -7.39 -26.20 -14.82
CA GLN A 26 -7.26 -26.26 -16.28
C GLN A 26 -5.88 -25.79 -16.75
N THR A 27 -5.05 -25.27 -15.85
CA THR A 27 -3.72 -24.74 -16.15
C THR A 27 -2.62 -25.63 -15.55
N PRO A 28 -1.48 -25.82 -16.25
CA PRO A 28 -0.37 -26.65 -15.74
C PRO A 28 0.12 -26.21 -14.37
N LYS A 29 0.75 -27.13 -13.63
CA LYS A 29 1.47 -26.79 -12.40
C LYS A 29 2.58 -25.80 -12.74
N THR A 30 2.68 -24.75 -11.96
CA THR A 30 3.63 -23.64 -12.17
C THR A 30 4.81 -23.71 -11.20
N GLY A 31 4.77 -24.60 -10.20
CA GLY A 31 5.84 -24.72 -9.21
C GLY A 31 5.91 -23.50 -8.29
N LEU A 32 4.77 -22.82 -8.08
CA LEU A 32 4.66 -21.65 -7.21
C LEU A 32 5.12 -21.97 -5.79
N GLN A 33 6.08 -21.18 -5.31
CA GLN A 33 6.58 -21.25 -3.94
C GLN A 33 5.95 -20.14 -3.10
N SER A 34 5.73 -20.45 -1.82
CA SER A 34 5.11 -19.53 -0.85
C SER A 34 6.03 -18.36 -0.43
N ASN A 35 7.32 -18.40 -0.77
CA ASN A 35 8.28 -17.34 -0.40
C ASN A 35 8.75 -16.56 -1.64
N PRO A 36 8.20 -15.37 -1.89
CA PRO A 36 8.57 -14.56 -3.04
C PRO A 36 9.92 -13.86 -2.81
N ASN A 37 10.57 -13.44 -3.88
CA ASN A 37 11.70 -12.53 -3.79
C ASN A 37 11.20 -11.11 -3.44
N TYR A 38 11.33 -10.71 -2.18
CA TYR A 38 10.84 -9.42 -1.68
C TYR A 38 11.49 -8.19 -2.34
N ARG A 39 12.75 -8.31 -2.81
CA ARG A 39 13.40 -7.24 -3.58
C ARG A 39 12.66 -7.01 -4.89
N ASN A 40 12.39 -8.09 -5.64
CA ASN A 40 11.66 -8.00 -6.91
C ASN A 40 10.22 -7.55 -6.70
N PHE A 41 9.58 -8.01 -5.63
CA PHE A 41 8.24 -7.56 -5.26
C PHE A 41 8.19 -6.04 -5.01
N HIS A 42 9.15 -5.50 -4.28
CA HIS A 42 9.26 -4.05 -4.08
C HIS A 42 9.43 -3.28 -5.40
N THR A 43 10.29 -3.77 -6.31
CA THR A 43 10.46 -3.19 -7.65
C THR A 43 9.16 -3.23 -8.45
N ALA A 44 8.41 -4.33 -8.40
CA ALA A 44 7.12 -4.46 -9.06
C ALA A 44 6.09 -3.46 -8.51
N CYS A 45 6.03 -3.29 -7.19
CA CYS A 45 5.19 -2.28 -6.56
C CYS A 45 5.54 -0.86 -7.03
N GLN A 46 6.83 -0.50 -7.07
CA GLN A 46 7.27 0.81 -7.57
C GLN A 46 6.85 1.04 -9.02
N PHE A 47 7.02 0.04 -9.87
CA PHE A 47 6.62 0.11 -11.28
C PHE A 47 5.11 0.31 -11.41
N ALA A 48 4.31 -0.50 -10.70
CA ALA A 48 2.86 -0.39 -10.69
C ALA A 48 2.38 1.00 -10.23
N THR A 49 2.95 1.56 -9.17
CA THR A 49 2.63 2.93 -8.72
C THR A 49 2.95 3.97 -9.81
N ARG A 50 4.11 3.86 -10.48
CA ARG A 50 4.50 4.79 -11.56
C ARG A 50 3.59 4.69 -12.78
N CYS A 51 3.02 3.50 -13.03
CA CYS A 51 2.04 3.28 -14.09
C CYS A 51 0.63 3.76 -13.73
N GLY A 52 0.41 4.30 -12.53
CA GLY A 52 -0.90 4.81 -12.11
C GLY A 52 -1.91 3.72 -11.75
N VAL A 53 -1.45 2.53 -11.35
CA VAL A 53 -2.32 1.45 -10.88
C VAL A 53 -3.15 1.90 -9.68
N THR A 54 -4.45 1.61 -9.71
CA THR A 54 -5.38 1.98 -8.64
C THR A 54 -5.62 0.86 -7.64
N THR A 55 -5.49 -0.40 -8.10
CA THR A 55 -5.83 -1.57 -7.30
C THR A 55 -4.67 -2.57 -7.27
N ALA A 56 -4.17 -2.87 -6.07
CA ALA A 56 -3.32 -4.04 -5.85
C ALA A 56 -4.21 -5.20 -5.40
N MET A 57 -4.25 -6.27 -6.18
CA MET A 57 -5.14 -7.40 -5.97
C MET A 57 -4.32 -8.62 -5.56
N ILE A 58 -4.51 -9.07 -4.33
CA ILE A 58 -3.93 -10.30 -3.79
C ILE A 58 -4.87 -11.45 -4.16
N THR A 59 -4.36 -12.40 -4.93
CA THR A 59 -5.10 -13.57 -5.42
C THR A 59 -4.19 -14.80 -5.38
N GLY A 60 -4.65 -15.96 -5.82
CA GLY A 60 -3.85 -17.20 -5.78
C GLY A 60 -4.18 -18.15 -6.92
N LYS A 61 -3.21 -19.02 -7.28
CA LYS A 61 -3.55 -20.25 -8.02
C LYS A 61 -4.32 -21.20 -7.09
N GLY A 62 -3.90 -21.29 -5.83
CA GLY A 62 -4.63 -21.91 -4.73
C GLY A 62 -5.42 -20.90 -3.89
N GLU A 63 -5.75 -21.25 -2.65
CA GLU A 63 -6.47 -20.39 -1.70
C GLU A 63 -5.48 -19.54 -0.88
N PRO A 64 -5.49 -18.19 -1.04
CA PRO A 64 -4.54 -17.31 -0.35
C PRO A 64 -4.61 -17.38 1.18
N THR A 65 -5.79 -17.58 1.77
CA THR A 65 -5.95 -17.65 3.24
C THR A 65 -5.30 -18.87 3.87
N LEU A 66 -4.77 -19.83 3.08
CA LEU A 66 -3.84 -20.84 3.60
C LEU A 66 -2.50 -20.23 4.07
N PHE A 67 -2.17 -19.02 3.62
CA PHE A 67 -0.89 -18.32 3.86
C PHE A 67 -1.11 -16.91 4.45
N PRO A 68 -1.78 -16.77 5.62
CA PRO A 68 -2.21 -15.46 6.13
C PRO A 68 -1.02 -14.55 6.48
N ASN A 69 0.10 -15.11 6.94
CA ASN A 69 1.33 -14.33 7.21
C ASN A 69 1.91 -13.69 5.94
N GLN A 70 1.80 -14.37 4.79
CA GLN A 70 2.25 -13.82 3.52
C GLN A 70 1.34 -12.67 3.06
N ILE A 71 0.02 -12.82 3.26
CA ILE A 71 -0.96 -11.74 3.01
C ILE A 71 -0.61 -10.52 3.89
N THR A 72 -0.38 -10.72 5.20
CA THR A 72 0.05 -9.64 6.10
C THR A 72 1.29 -8.93 5.58
N MET A 73 2.32 -9.68 5.16
CA MET A 73 3.55 -9.11 4.61
C MET A 73 3.29 -8.29 3.35
N TYR A 74 2.47 -8.81 2.42
CA TYR A 74 2.10 -8.08 1.22
C TYR A 74 1.35 -6.79 1.54
N ILE A 75 0.35 -6.82 2.42
CA ILE A 75 -0.39 -5.62 2.80
C ILE A 75 0.57 -4.57 3.37
N LYS A 76 1.46 -4.97 4.29
CA LYS A 76 2.46 -4.06 4.87
C LYS A 76 3.34 -3.41 3.80
N MET A 77 3.86 -4.19 2.86
CA MET A 77 4.68 -3.66 1.77
C MET A 77 3.87 -2.77 0.83
N LEU A 78 2.66 -3.16 0.45
CA LEU A 78 1.77 -2.38 -0.42
C LEU A 78 1.33 -1.05 0.21
N SER A 79 1.14 -1.02 1.53
CA SER A 79 0.81 0.20 2.28
C SER A 79 1.89 1.28 2.14
N ASP A 80 3.16 0.91 1.96
CA ASP A 80 4.24 1.88 1.69
C ASP A 80 4.18 2.45 0.27
N HIS A 81 3.55 1.74 -0.66
CA HIS A 81 3.39 2.14 -2.07
C HIS A 81 2.08 2.88 -2.39
N ARG A 82 1.21 3.06 -1.39
CA ARG A 82 0.01 3.92 -1.44
C ARG A 82 -0.96 3.57 -2.58
N PHE A 83 -1.16 2.29 -2.86
CA PHE A 83 -2.26 1.87 -3.73
C PHE A 83 -3.60 2.31 -3.11
N PRO A 84 -4.48 2.99 -3.88
CA PRO A 84 -5.81 3.38 -3.40
C PRO A 84 -6.58 2.20 -2.81
N PHE A 85 -6.63 1.09 -3.54
CA PHE A 85 -7.30 -0.13 -3.13
C PHE A 85 -6.31 -1.29 -3.00
N ILE A 86 -6.44 -2.04 -1.92
CA ILE A 86 -5.81 -3.35 -1.74
C ILE A 86 -6.95 -4.34 -1.57
N GLU A 87 -7.06 -5.29 -2.50
CA GLU A 87 -8.14 -6.29 -2.55
C GLU A 87 -7.57 -7.67 -2.25
N LEU A 88 -8.31 -8.50 -1.51
CA LEU A 88 -8.01 -9.91 -1.32
C LEU A 88 -9.12 -10.75 -1.96
N GLN A 89 -8.75 -11.63 -2.89
CA GLN A 89 -9.63 -12.63 -3.47
C GLN A 89 -9.45 -13.95 -2.73
N THR A 90 -10.51 -14.46 -2.14
CA THR A 90 -10.52 -15.68 -1.31
C THR A 90 -11.88 -16.37 -1.42
N ASN A 91 -11.91 -17.68 -1.20
CA ASN A 91 -13.15 -18.43 -1.03
C ASN A 91 -13.88 -18.12 0.30
N GLY A 92 -13.22 -17.44 1.24
CA GLY A 92 -13.78 -17.01 2.52
C GLY A 92 -14.00 -18.10 3.56
N LYS A 93 -13.74 -19.38 3.24
CA LYS A 93 -14.01 -20.52 4.15
C LYS A 93 -13.30 -20.35 5.48
N ARG A 94 -11.98 -20.10 5.46
CA ARG A 94 -11.19 -19.94 6.68
C ARG A 94 -11.54 -18.68 7.47
N LEU A 95 -11.93 -17.60 6.78
CA LEU A 95 -12.40 -16.38 7.43
C LEU A 95 -13.67 -16.64 8.24
N TRP A 96 -14.52 -17.55 7.77
CA TRP A 96 -15.77 -17.91 8.43
C TRP A 96 -15.61 -18.97 9.52
N THR A 97 -14.71 -19.95 9.33
CA THR A 97 -14.65 -21.14 10.19
C THR A 97 -13.54 -21.12 11.24
N GLU A 98 -12.58 -20.20 11.17
CA GLU A 98 -11.41 -20.19 12.06
C GLU A 98 -11.29 -18.87 12.83
N ASP A 99 -11.50 -18.92 14.14
CA ASP A 99 -11.47 -17.75 15.03
C ASP A 99 -10.19 -16.93 14.94
N ARG A 100 -9.04 -17.57 14.67
CA ARG A 100 -7.73 -16.91 14.53
C ARG A 100 -7.70 -15.85 13.41
N PHE A 101 -8.62 -15.90 12.46
CA PHE A 101 -8.71 -14.86 11.42
C PHE A 101 -9.24 -13.54 11.95
N THR A 102 -9.87 -13.50 13.13
CA THR A 102 -10.25 -12.25 13.79
C THR A 102 -9.03 -11.35 14.00
N ASP A 103 -7.92 -11.92 14.49
CA ASP A 103 -6.67 -11.18 14.72
C ASP A 103 -6.03 -10.75 13.40
N TYR A 104 -6.02 -11.62 12.40
CA TYR A 104 -5.50 -11.27 11.07
C TYR A 104 -6.30 -10.16 10.40
N LEU A 105 -7.63 -10.21 10.46
CA LEU A 105 -8.50 -9.18 9.87
C LEU A 105 -8.31 -7.84 10.57
N ALA A 106 -8.19 -7.83 11.90
CA ALA A 106 -7.86 -6.63 12.66
C ALA A 106 -6.49 -6.07 12.24
N GLN A 107 -5.47 -6.92 12.17
CA GLN A 107 -4.13 -6.54 11.73
C GLN A 107 -4.13 -5.98 10.30
N TRP A 108 -4.79 -6.65 9.35
CA TRP A 108 -4.86 -6.22 7.95
C TRP A 108 -5.57 -4.87 7.81
N LYS A 109 -6.63 -4.64 8.59
CA LYS A 109 -7.31 -3.35 8.66
C LYS A 109 -6.36 -2.27 9.18
N ASP A 110 -5.64 -2.53 10.26
CA ASP A 110 -4.71 -1.55 10.85
C ASP A 110 -3.56 -1.22 9.89
N GLU A 111 -2.97 -2.23 9.24
CA GLU A 111 -1.90 -2.04 8.24
C GLU A 111 -2.42 -1.29 7.00
N TYR A 112 -3.66 -1.54 6.58
CA TYR A 112 -4.30 -0.79 5.50
C TYR A 112 -4.51 0.68 5.90
N LEU A 113 -5.04 0.96 7.09
CA LEU A 113 -5.29 2.32 7.58
C LEU A 113 -4.00 3.08 7.94
N ALA A 114 -2.92 2.37 8.29
CA ALA A 114 -1.62 2.96 8.58
C ALA A 114 -1.07 3.78 7.40
N LYS A 115 -1.43 3.43 6.16
CA LYS A 115 -1.04 4.19 4.96
C LYS A 115 -1.55 5.64 5.01
N ASP A 116 -2.77 5.84 5.52
CA ASP A 116 -3.42 7.14 5.60
C ASP A 116 -2.85 8.00 6.74
N LYS A 117 -2.51 7.37 7.88
CA LYS A 117 -1.84 8.06 8.99
C LYS A 117 -0.44 8.54 8.59
N LYS A 118 0.33 7.71 7.88
CA LYS A 118 1.64 8.11 7.31
C LYS A 118 1.48 9.26 6.32
N LEU A 119 0.46 9.22 5.46
CA LEU A 119 0.14 10.28 4.52
C LEU A 119 -0.18 11.60 5.24
N PHE A 120 -1.06 11.55 6.24
CA PHE A 120 -1.45 12.71 7.05
C PHE A 120 -0.25 13.34 7.77
N LEU A 121 0.57 12.52 8.44
CA LEU A 121 1.78 13.01 9.13
C LEU A 121 2.77 13.67 8.18
N ARG A 122 2.95 13.08 6.98
CA ARG A 122 3.81 13.67 5.93
C ARG A 122 3.24 14.99 5.41
N ALA A 123 1.94 15.06 5.13
CA ALA A 123 1.28 16.29 4.69
C ALA A 123 1.40 17.40 5.75
N LYS A 124 1.19 17.06 7.03
CA LYS A 124 1.36 17.98 8.16
C LYS A 124 2.79 18.52 8.26
N LYS A 125 3.80 17.67 8.05
CA LYS A 125 5.22 18.09 8.03
C LYS A 125 5.51 19.06 6.89
N ILE A 126 5.02 18.77 5.68
CA ILE A 126 5.18 19.64 4.50
C ILE A 126 4.49 20.99 4.73
N TYR A 127 3.27 21.00 5.25
CA TYR A 127 2.54 22.23 5.55
C TYR A 127 3.30 23.12 6.54
N LYS A 128 3.79 22.54 7.65
CA LYS A 128 4.60 23.27 8.64
C LYS A 128 5.85 23.88 8.03
N ALA A 129 6.58 23.12 7.19
CA ALA A 129 7.78 23.61 6.52
C ALA A 129 7.47 24.80 5.59
N LYS A 130 6.41 24.69 4.77
CA LYS A 130 5.97 25.78 3.89
C LYS A 130 5.52 27.02 4.66
N LYS A 131 4.86 26.85 5.80
CA LYS A 131 4.44 27.96 6.67
C LYS A 131 5.66 28.70 7.23
N ALA A 132 6.64 27.96 7.77
CA ALA A 132 7.87 28.54 8.31
C ALA A 132 8.68 29.28 7.22
N GLU A 133 8.77 28.73 6.01
CA GLU A 133 9.43 29.40 4.88
C GLU A 133 8.75 30.73 4.53
N LYS A 134 7.41 30.78 4.55
CA LYS A 134 6.65 32.01 4.30
C LYS A 134 6.90 33.06 5.39
N GLU A 135 6.84 32.67 6.66
CA GLU A 135 7.10 33.56 7.81
C GLU A 135 8.52 34.13 7.77
N MET A 136 9.52 33.31 7.42
CA MET A 136 10.90 33.76 7.27
C MET A 136 11.04 34.79 6.15
N LYS A 137 10.43 34.55 4.98
CA LYS A 137 10.43 35.52 3.86
C LYS A 137 9.77 36.85 4.24
N GLU A 138 8.68 36.82 5.00
CA GLU A 138 8.02 38.04 5.49
C GLU A 138 8.90 38.80 6.49
N LEU A 139 9.63 38.09 7.36
CA LEU A 139 10.58 38.70 8.30
C LEU A 139 11.74 39.37 7.56
N THR A 140 12.36 38.66 6.61
CA THR A 140 13.47 39.18 5.80
C THR A 140 13.04 40.44 5.04
N ARG A 141 11.86 40.39 4.39
CA ARG A 141 11.31 41.54 3.68
C ARG A 141 11.05 42.75 4.58
N LYS A 142 10.57 42.53 5.82
CA LYS A 142 10.41 43.61 6.80
C LYS A 142 11.76 44.19 7.23
N GLN A 143 12.77 43.34 7.46
CA GLN A 143 14.12 43.78 7.81
C GLN A 143 14.78 44.59 6.69
N GLU A 144 14.55 44.24 5.43
CA GLU A 144 15.03 45.00 4.26
C GLU A 144 14.33 46.35 4.10
N LEU A 145 13.02 46.41 4.38
CA LEU A 145 12.21 47.62 4.21
C LEU A 145 12.34 48.60 5.38
N MET A 146 12.59 48.14 6.61
CA MET A 146 12.67 49.00 7.80
C MET A 146 13.72 50.12 7.71
N PRO A 147 14.95 49.89 7.21
CA PRO A 147 15.94 50.96 7.00
C PRO A 147 15.46 52.00 6.00
N ILE A 148 14.79 51.56 4.93
CA ILE A 148 14.21 52.44 3.90
C ILE A 148 13.10 53.28 4.52
N ILE A 149 12.15 52.65 5.23
CA ILE A 149 11.04 53.34 5.89
C ILE A 149 11.54 54.36 6.92
N ASN A 150 12.57 54.02 7.70
CA ASN A 150 13.14 54.92 8.70
C ASN A 150 13.81 56.15 8.06
N LYS A 151 14.52 55.97 6.93
CA LYS A 151 15.13 57.07 6.17
C LYS A 151 14.11 58.07 5.60
N TRP A 152 12.86 57.66 5.39
CA TRP A 152 11.79 58.54 4.89
C TRP A 152 11.06 59.29 6.02
N LYS A 153 11.36 59.00 7.28
CA LYS A 153 10.76 59.64 8.46
C LYS A 153 11.64 60.73 9.08
N GLU A 154 12.89 60.84 8.63
CA GLU A 154 13.83 61.94 8.91
C GLU A 154 13.66 63.06 7.87
#